data_AF-A0A2V7U516-F1
#
_entry.id   AF-A0A2V7U516-F1
#
_cell.length_a   1.000
_cell.length_b   1.000
_cell.length_c   1.000
_cell.angle_alpha   90.00
_cell.angle_beta   90.00
_cell.angle_gamma   90.00
#
_symmetry.space_group_name_H-M   'P 1'
#
loop_
_entity.id
_entity.type
_entity.pdbx_description
1 polymer ?
#
loop_
_entity_poly.entity_id
_entity_poly.type
_entity_poly.pdbx_seq_one_letter_code
_entity_poly.pdbx_strand_id
1 'polypeptide(L)'
;MFESRERLADDIRHLLAAVRHEADGRYACLMEPGRILFESPEPEAREEWALRRLLEERSAALFSLPGSMAGEGPAEDLFEGWEQDDFLLAFVNGRVALAVACPDAEAVRDAVMRPLRALADRLFRYNETWRLDEKGRGFFLGSARLDVVVVGRAG
;
A
#
# COMPACT_ATOMS: atom_id res chain seq x y z
N MET A 1 -29.09 4.04 -0.27
CA MET A 1 -28.58 4.16 -1.65
C MET A 1 -27.28 3.36 -1.68
N PHE A 2 -27.24 2.26 -2.43
CA PHE A 2 -26.00 1.50 -2.60
C PHE A 2 -25.05 2.32 -3.49
N GLU A 3 -23.82 2.56 -3.05
CA GLU A 3 -22.79 3.18 -3.90
C GLU A 3 -22.47 2.21 -5.06
N SER A 4 -22.37 2.71 -6.29
CA SER A 4 -21.98 1.87 -7.42
C SER A 4 -20.52 1.44 -7.28
N ARG A 5 -20.19 0.27 -7.81
CA ARG A 5 -18.82 -0.26 -7.80
C ARG A 5 -17.84 0.68 -8.52
N GLU A 6 -18.28 1.34 -9.58
CA GLU A 6 -17.50 2.35 -10.32
C GLU A 6 -17.17 3.56 -9.45
N ARG A 7 -18.17 4.11 -8.74
CA ARG A 7 -17.95 5.22 -7.82
C ARG A 7 -16.97 4.86 -6.71
N LEU A 8 -17.08 3.67 -6.15
CA LEU A 8 -16.12 3.18 -5.14
C LEU A 8 -14.70 3.05 -5.72
N ALA A 9 -14.56 2.57 -6.96
CA ALA A 9 -13.26 2.51 -7.63
C ALA A 9 -12.66 3.91 -7.83
N ASP A 10 -13.48 4.90 -8.21
CA ASP A 10 -13.02 6.28 -8.37
C ASP A 10 -12.63 6.92 -7.03
N ASP A 11 -13.41 6.68 -5.97
CA ASP A 11 -13.07 7.13 -4.62
C ASP A 11 -11.73 6.50 -4.15
N ILE A 12 -11.51 5.22 -4.43
CA ILE A 12 -10.26 4.52 -4.14
C ILE A 12 -9.09 5.17 -4.87
N ARG A 13 -9.22 5.46 -6.18
CA ARG A 13 -8.17 6.13 -6.96
C ARG A 13 -7.86 7.53 -6.44
N HIS A 14 -8.89 8.30 -6.08
CA HIS A 14 -8.70 9.64 -5.50
C HIS A 14 -7.97 9.58 -4.16
N LEU A 15 -8.35 8.65 -3.28
CA LEU A 15 -7.67 8.46 -2.00
C LEU A 15 -6.23 7.96 -2.17
N LEU A 16 -5.99 7.05 -3.11
CA LEU A 16 -4.64 6.59 -3.46
C LEU A 16 -3.76 7.74 -3.96
N ALA A 17 -4.28 8.59 -4.85
CA ALA A 17 -3.58 9.77 -5.32
C ALA A 17 -3.32 10.80 -4.20
N ALA A 18 -4.26 10.96 -3.27
CA ALA A 18 -4.07 11.82 -2.10
C ALA A 18 -2.97 11.30 -1.17
N VAL A 19 -2.91 9.99 -0.92
CA VAL A 19 -1.82 9.38 -0.14
C VAL A 19 -0.47 9.59 -0.84
N ARG A 20 -0.40 9.36 -2.16
CA ARG A 20 0.80 9.62 -2.95
C ARG A 20 1.24 11.08 -2.81
N HIS A 21 0.32 12.02 -2.98
CA HIS A 21 0.64 13.45 -2.93
C HIS A 21 1.11 13.89 -1.53
N GLU A 22 0.46 13.41 -0.47
CA GLU A 22 0.87 13.68 0.91
C GLU A 22 2.29 13.16 1.21
N ALA A 23 2.67 12.05 0.58
CA ALA A 23 3.99 11.45 0.71
C ALA A 23 5.06 12.08 -0.21
N ASP A 24 4.72 13.09 -1.03
CA ASP A 24 5.54 13.57 -2.15
C ASP A 24 6.02 12.42 -3.07
N GLY A 25 5.14 11.42 -3.25
CA GLY A 25 5.48 10.16 -3.88
C GLY A 25 5.46 10.23 -5.41
N ARG A 26 6.43 9.56 -6.03
CA ARG A 26 6.50 9.38 -7.49
C ARG A 26 5.51 8.33 -7.99
N TYR A 27 5.13 7.41 -7.13
CA TYR A 27 4.19 6.34 -7.47
C TYR A 27 3.52 5.78 -6.22
N ALA A 28 2.25 5.43 -6.34
CA ALA A 28 1.56 4.64 -5.34
C ALA A 28 0.70 3.56 -5.99
N CYS A 29 0.60 2.40 -5.36
CA CYS A 29 -0.32 1.36 -5.81
C CYS A 29 -0.95 0.59 -4.66
N LEU A 30 -2.12 0.01 -4.95
CA LEU A 30 -2.77 -1.01 -4.14
C LEU A 30 -2.59 -2.35 -4.82
N MET A 31 -2.23 -3.37 -4.06
CA MET A 31 -1.95 -4.70 -4.59
C MET A 31 -2.52 -5.80 -3.69
N GLU A 32 -2.76 -6.94 -4.32
CA GLU A 32 -2.89 -8.25 -3.69
C GLU A 32 -1.63 -9.07 -4.02
N PRO A 33 -1.42 -10.23 -3.37
CA PRO A 33 -0.34 -11.12 -3.76
C PRO A 33 -0.40 -11.45 -5.27
N GLY A 34 0.64 -11.07 -6.01
CA GLY A 34 0.79 -11.35 -7.44
C GLY A 34 0.07 -10.39 -8.39
N ARG A 35 -0.58 -9.33 -7.93
CA ARG A 35 -1.22 -8.34 -8.83
C ARG A 35 -1.40 -6.95 -8.25
N ILE A 36 -1.25 -5.94 -9.10
CA ILE A 36 -1.66 -4.56 -8.83
C ILE A 36 -3.16 -4.40 -9.13
N LEU A 37 -3.90 -3.78 -8.20
CA LEU A 37 -5.34 -3.52 -8.28
C LEU A 37 -5.64 -2.10 -8.75
N PHE A 38 -4.92 -1.12 -8.19
CA PHE A 38 -5.05 0.30 -8.49
C PHE A 38 -3.66 0.93 -8.46
N GLU A 39 -3.44 1.91 -9.32
CA GLU A 39 -2.18 2.64 -9.42
C GLU A 39 -2.47 4.15 -9.51
N SER A 40 -1.53 4.92 -8.96
CA SER A 40 -1.45 6.37 -9.08
C SER A 40 -0.01 6.70 -9.46
N PRO A 41 0.30 6.78 -10.76
CA PRO A 41 1.54 7.37 -11.25
C PRO A 41 1.64 8.88 -10.97
N GLU A 42 2.86 9.41 -10.88
CA GLU A 42 3.13 10.83 -11.03
C GLU A 42 3.14 11.19 -12.53
N PRO A 43 2.34 12.17 -12.99
CA PRO A 43 2.15 12.41 -14.42
C PRO A 43 3.42 12.64 -15.26
N GLU A 44 4.52 13.09 -14.65
CA GLU A 44 5.78 13.42 -15.32
C GLU A 44 6.90 12.40 -15.06
N ALA A 45 6.67 11.38 -14.24
CA ALA A 45 7.70 10.42 -13.89
C ALA A 45 8.03 9.51 -15.09
N ARG A 46 9.31 9.45 -15.45
CA ARG A 46 9.81 8.68 -16.61
C ARG A 46 10.08 7.21 -16.31
N GLU A 47 10.23 6.85 -15.04
CA GLU A 47 10.70 5.52 -14.59
C GLU A 47 9.60 4.66 -13.95
N GLU A 48 8.34 5.09 -14.07
CA GLU A 48 7.18 4.40 -13.45
C GLU A 48 7.05 2.96 -13.87
N TRP A 49 7.42 2.63 -15.11
CA TRP A 49 7.34 1.27 -15.62
C TRP A 49 8.29 0.32 -14.87
N ALA A 50 9.50 0.78 -14.53
CA ALA A 50 10.46 -0.02 -13.80
C ALA A 50 9.98 -0.28 -12.37
N LEU A 51 9.45 0.76 -11.72
CA LEU A 51 8.91 0.68 -10.37
C LEU A 51 7.66 -0.19 -10.27
N ARG A 52 6.72 -0.01 -11.22
CA ARG A 52 5.52 -0.84 -11.35
C ARG A 52 5.90 -2.31 -11.49
N ARG A 53 6.88 -2.62 -12.35
CA ARG A 53 7.37 -3.98 -12.57
C ARG A 53 8.03 -4.56 -11.32
N LEU A 54 8.89 -3.81 -10.64
CA LEU A 54 9.51 -4.23 -9.39
C LEU A 54 8.43 -4.59 -8.35
N LEU A 55 7.46 -3.70 -8.12
CA LEU A 55 6.39 -3.93 -7.15
C LEU A 55 5.50 -5.11 -7.52
N GLU A 56 5.22 -5.32 -8.81
CA GLU A 56 4.45 -6.47 -9.28
C GLU A 56 5.21 -7.78 -9.05
N GLU A 57 6.51 -7.85 -9.39
CA GLU A 57 7.39 -9.01 -9.18
C GLU A 57 7.58 -9.34 -7.69
N ARG A 58 7.65 -8.31 -6.82
CA ARG A 58 7.85 -8.47 -5.37
C ARG A 58 6.55 -8.57 -4.57
N SER A 59 5.40 -8.33 -5.21
CA SER A 59 4.09 -8.19 -4.54
C SER A 59 3.78 -9.33 -3.57
N ALA A 60 3.99 -10.58 -3.95
CA ALA A 60 3.74 -11.73 -3.07
C ALA A 60 4.67 -11.78 -1.85
N ALA A 61 5.94 -11.41 -2.02
CA ALA A 61 6.92 -11.42 -0.94
C ALA A 61 6.66 -10.30 0.09
N LEU A 62 6.13 -9.15 -0.34
CA LEU A 62 5.77 -8.04 0.55
C LEU A 62 4.79 -8.45 1.65
N PHE A 63 3.85 -9.34 1.35
CA PHE A 63 2.87 -9.81 2.35
C PHE A 63 3.45 -10.69 3.46
N SER A 64 4.72 -11.09 3.36
CA SER A 64 5.42 -11.74 4.48
C SER A 64 5.92 -10.76 5.54
N LEU A 65 6.08 -9.47 5.19
CA LEU A 65 6.68 -8.43 6.05
C LEU A 65 5.97 -8.22 7.39
N PRO A 66 4.62 -8.11 7.47
CA PRO A 66 3.96 -7.91 8.75
C PRO A 66 4.19 -9.05 9.74
N GLY A 67 4.47 -10.27 9.25
CA GLY A 67 4.80 -11.43 10.06
C GLY A 67 6.26 -11.44 10.54
N SER A 68 7.18 -10.94 9.73
CA SER A 68 8.60 -10.85 10.06
C SER A 68 8.96 -9.64 10.92
N MET A 69 8.13 -8.61 11.04
CA MET A 69 8.43 -7.52 11.98
C MET A 69 8.30 -7.89 13.48
N ALA A 70 7.75 -9.07 13.79
CA ALA A 70 7.79 -9.65 15.13
C ALA A 70 9.11 -10.39 15.45
N GLY A 71 10.05 -10.45 14.50
CA GLY A 71 11.39 -10.99 14.71
C GLY A 71 12.35 -10.56 13.60
N GLU A 72 13.42 -9.84 13.96
CA GLU A 72 14.50 -9.35 13.08
C GLU A 72 14.66 -10.16 11.78
N GLY A 73 14.15 -9.64 10.67
CA GLY A 73 14.12 -10.30 9.37
C GLY A 73 14.18 -9.29 8.20
N PRO A 74 14.62 -9.71 7.00
CA PRO A 74 15.27 -8.86 6.02
C PRO A 74 14.27 -8.11 5.15
N ALA A 75 13.69 -7.02 5.65
CA ALA A 75 12.89 -6.12 4.81
C ALA A 75 13.75 -5.42 3.73
N GLU A 76 15.06 -5.24 4.00
CA GLU A 76 16.03 -4.57 3.12
C GLU A 76 16.29 -5.32 1.81
N ASP A 77 16.14 -6.66 1.76
CA ASP A 77 16.41 -7.48 0.56
C ASP A 77 15.32 -7.28 -0.54
N LEU A 78 14.08 -6.97 -0.16
CA LEU A 78 12.97 -6.91 -1.12
C LEU A 78 13.08 -5.78 -2.15
N PHE A 79 13.82 -4.73 -1.82
CA PHE A 79 14.03 -3.56 -2.67
C PHE A 79 15.51 -3.36 -3.05
N GLU A 80 16.33 -4.41 -2.90
CA GLU A 80 17.75 -4.36 -3.31
C GLU A 80 17.87 -3.90 -4.78
N GLY A 81 18.74 -2.91 -5.01
CA GLY A 81 18.96 -2.30 -6.32
C GLY A 81 18.03 -1.14 -6.68
N TRP A 82 17.08 -0.77 -5.81
CA TRP A 82 16.31 0.47 -5.94
C TRP A 82 16.83 1.55 -4.97
N GLU A 83 17.65 2.46 -5.50
CA GLU A 83 18.35 3.47 -4.67
C GLU A 83 17.64 4.84 -4.66
N GLN A 84 16.58 4.99 -5.45
CA GLN A 84 16.04 6.32 -5.76
C GLN A 84 14.94 6.79 -4.81
N ASP A 85 14.23 5.86 -4.17
CA ASP A 85 13.12 6.15 -3.26
C ASP A 85 13.23 5.33 -1.98
N ASP A 86 12.67 5.89 -0.92
CA ASP A 86 12.21 5.11 0.22
C ASP A 86 10.79 4.59 -0.06
N PHE A 87 10.39 3.53 0.62
CA PHE A 87 9.08 2.92 0.47
C PHE A 87 8.26 3.00 1.75
N LEU A 88 7.06 3.54 1.63
CA LEU A 88 6.02 3.40 2.65
C LEU A 88 5.07 2.27 2.24
N LEU A 89 4.96 1.25 3.09
CA LEU A 89 4.08 0.11 2.91
C LEU A 89 3.00 0.12 3.98
N ALA A 90 1.73 -0.08 3.59
CA ALA A 90 0.64 -0.25 4.54
C ALA A 90 -0.19 -1.49 4.21
N PHE A 91 -0.34 -2.39 5.16
CA PHE A 91 -1.07 -3.64 5.00
C PHE A 91 -2.45 -3.54 5.64
N VAL A 92 -3.49 -3.64 4.81
CA VAL A 92 -4.89 -3.65 5.24
C VAL A 92 -5.31 -5.09 5.48
N ASN A 93 -5.49 -5.44 6.75
CA ASN A 93 -5.87 -6.79 7.20
C ASN A 93 -4.99 -7.93 6.63
N GLY A 94 -3.74 -7.65 6.25
CA GLY A 94 -2.86 -8.61 5.60
C GLY A 94 -3.34 -9.12 4.22
N ARG A 95 -4.37 -8.50 3.63
CA ARG A 95 -4.99 -8.90 2.35
C ARG A 95 -4.64 -7.98 1.19
N VAL A 96 -4.58 -6.68 1.48
CA VAL A 96 -4.25 -5.65 0.51
C VAL A 96 -3.06 -4.87 1.05
N ALA A 97 -2.08 -4.59 0.20
CA ALA A 97 -0.96 -3.72 0.52
C ALA A 97 -1.07 -2.44 -0.29
N LEU A 98 -0.83 -1.30 0.36
CA LEU A 98 -0.43 -0.06 -0.28
C LEU A 98 1.09 -0.05 -0.34
N ALA A 99 1.66 0.32 -1.49
CA ALA A 99 3.05 0.74 -1.60
C ALA A 99 3.11 2.16 -2.15
N VAL A 100 3.94 3.01 -1.54
CA VAL A 100 4.25 4.36 -2.02
C VAL A 100 5.77 4.48 -2.11
N ALA A 101 6.27 4.89 -3.27
CA ALA A 101 7.66 5.26 -3.46
C ALA A 101 7.79 6.78 -3.31
N CYS A 102 8.58 7.22 -2.34
CA CYS A 102 8.68 8.62 -1.95
C CYS A 102 10.11 9.00 -1.49
N PRO A 103 10.44 10.31 -1.45
CA PRO A 103 11.77 10.76 -1.04
C PRO A 103 12.13 10.50 0.43
N ASP A 104 11.16 10.46 1.34
CA ASP A 104 11.35 10.20 2.78
C ASP A 104 10.09 9.55 3.37
N ALA A 105 10.12 8.23 3.48
CA ALA A 105 8.97 7.46 3.93
C ALA A 105 8.71 7.59 5.45
N GLU A 106 9.75 7.84 6.26
CA GLU A 106 9.60 7.94 7.71
C GLU A 106 8.95 9.28 8.10
N ALA A 107 9.34 10.38 7.44
CA ALA A 107 8.78 11.69 7.71
C ALA A 107 7.26 11.79 7.44
N VAL A 108 6.75 10.98 6.51
CA VAL A 108 5.34 11.03 6.06
C VAL A 108 4.47 9.92 6.67
N ARG A 109 5.08 9.00 7.45
CA ARG A 109 4.43 7.82 8.03
C ARG A 109 3.14 8.13 8.78
N ASP A 110 3.17 9.14 9.65
CA ASP A 110 2.00 9.52 10.46
C ASP A 110 0.99 10.36 9.68
N ALA A 111 1.46 11.18 8.73
CA ALA A 111 0.61 12.05 7.90
C ALA A 111 -0.36 11.24 7.04
N VAL A 112 0.10 10.10 6.50
CA VAL A 112 -0.72 9.24 5.63
C VAL A 112 -1.75 8.40 6.40
N MET A 113 -1.70 8.34 7.73
CA MET A 113 -2.60 7.47 8.51
C MET A 113 -4.08 7.83 8.36
N ARG A 114 -4.41 9.12 8.25
CA ARG A 114 -5.79 9.56 8.06
C ARG A 114 -6.34 9.15 6.69
N PRO A 115 -5.70 9.46 5.55
CA PRO A 115 -6.18 9.01 4.25
C PRO A 115 -6.13 7.48 4.11
N LEU A 116 -5.18 6.78 4.75
CA LEU A 116 -5.13 5.31 4.79
C LEU A 116 -6.37 4.68 5.43
N ARG A 117 -6.87 5.23 6.54
CA ARG A 117 -8.11 4.75 7.18
C ARG A 117 -9.32 4.93 6.28
N ALA A 118 -9.42 6.06 5.58
CA ALA A 118 -10.48 6.30 4.62
C ALA A 118 -10.38 5.32 3.42
N LEU A 119 -9.16 5.08 2.93
CA LEU A 119 -8.90 4.13 1.85
C LEU A 119 -9.33 2.71 2.24
N ALA A 120 -8.99 2.26 3.45
CA ALA A 120 -9.40 0.95 3.96
C ALA A 120 -10.93 0.80 4.04
N ASP A 121 -11.68 1.82 4.49
CA ASP A 121 -13.15 1.79 4.48
C ASP A 121 -13.70 1.62 3.05
N ARG A 122 -13.15 2.36 2.07
CA ARG A 122 -13.58 2.24 0.68
C ARG A 122 -13.24 0.89 0.07
N LEU A 123 -12.06 0.34 0.38
CA LEU A 123 -11.67 -1.01 -0.03
C LEU A 123 -12.66 -2.06 0.47
N PHE A 124 -13.08 -2.00 1.74
CA PHE A 124 -14.03 -2.95 2.31
C PHE A 124 -15.44 -2.88 1.71
N ARG A 125 -15.85 -1.69 1.26
CA ARG A 125 -17.12 -1.52 0.52
C ARG A 125 -17.01 -2.01 -0.91
N TYR A 126 -15.83 -1.89 -1.52
CA TYR A 126 -15.56 -2.35 -2.87
C TYR A 126 -15.48 -3.88 -2.96
N ASN A 127 -14.85 -4.51 -1.96
CA ASN A 127 -14.78 -5.96 -1.84
C ASN A 127 -14.81 -6.38 -0.36
N GLU A 128 -15.93 -6.99 0.05
CA GLU A 128 -16.17 -7.37 1.44
C GLU A 128 -15.20 -8.44 1.95
N THR A 129 -14.59 -9.24 1.08
CA THR A 129 -13.64 -10.29 1.51
C THR A 129 -12.39 -9.70 2.16
N TRP A 130 -12.04 -8.45 1.84
CA TRP A 130 -10.90 -7.74 2.44
C TRP A 130 -11.15 -7.30 3.89
N ARG A 131 -12.39 -7.37 4.39
CA ARG A 131 -12.70 -7.13 5.81
C ARG A 131 -12.15 -8.21 6.73
N LEU A 132 -11.90 -9.40 6.18
CA LEU A 132 -11.37 -10.53 6.92
C LEU A 132 -9.83 -10.53 6.82
N ASP A 133 -9.16 -10.93 7.90
CA ASP A 133 -7.73 -11.19 7.88
C ASP A 133 -7.39 -12.39 6.96
N GLU A 134 -6.11 -12.67 6.77
CA GLU A 134 -5.61 -13.81 5.99
C GLU A 134 -6.14 -15.17 6.49
N LYS A 135 -6.53 -15.26 7.76
CA LYS A 135 -7.09 -16.45 8.42
C LYS A 135 -8.62 -16.49 8.41
N GLY A 136 -9.28 -15.53 7.75
CA GLY A 136 -10.73 -15.45 7.66
C GLY A 136 -11.42 -14.88 8.91
N ARG A 137 -10.66 -14.29 9.84
CA ARG A 137 -11.22 -13.67 11.05
C ARG A 137 -11.62 -12.24 10.74
N GLY A 138 -12.84 -11.88 11.08
CA GLY A 138 -13.32 -10.51 11.02
C GLY A 138 -12.81 -9.69 12.22
N PHE A 139 -12.61 -8.39 12.02
CA PHE A 139 -12.35 -7.47 13.11
C PHE A 139 -13.67 -7.09 13.79
N PHE A 140 -13.90 -7.62 15.01
CA PHE A 140 -15.13 -7.41 15.79
C PHE A 140 -15.34 -5.95 16.27
N LEU A 141 -14.36 -5.05 16.08
CA LEU A 141 -14.40 -3.64 16.53
C LEU A 141 -14.53 -2.61 15.39
N GLY A 142 -14.83 -3.05 14.16
CA GLY A 142 -15.24 -2.14 13.08
C GLY A 142 -14.14 -1.28 12.44
N SER A 143 -12.88 -1.39 12.86
CA SER A 143 -11.75 -0.69 12.25
C SER A 143 -10.80 -1.67 11.55
N ALA A 144 -10.29 -1.28 10.37
CA ALA A 144 -9.24 -2.00 9.68
C ALA A 144 -7.99 -2.15 10.56
N ARG A 145 -7.35 -3.33 10.51
CA ARG A 145 -5.96 -3.46 10.94
C ARG A 145 -5.07 -2.84 9.85
N LEU A 146 -4.24 -1.89 10.26
CA LEU A 146 -3.26 -1.23 9.41
C LEU A 146 -1.89 -1.47 10.02
N ASP A 147 -1.07 -2.29 9.38
CA ASP A 147 0.34 -2.43 9.73
C ASP A 147 1.14 -1.57 8.74
N VAL A 148 1.86 -0.56 9.23
CA VAL A 148 2.66 0.36 8.40
C VAL A 148 4.14 0.09 8.60
N VAL A 149 4.84 -0.11 7.49
CA VAL A 149 6.26 -0.43 7.39
C VAL A 149 6.94 0.62 6.53
N VAL A 150 8.11 1.08 6.96
CA VAL A 150 8.96 1.95 6.17
C VAL A 150 10.20 1.16 5.78
N VAL A 151 10.60 1.26 4.51
CA VAL A 151 11.83 0.69 3.99
C VAL A 151 12.64 1.81 3.38
N GLY A 152 13.79 2.14 3.99
CA GLY A 152 14.69 3.14 3.44
C GLY A 152 15.41 2.61 2.20
N ARG A 153 15.86 3.52 1.32
CA ARG A 153 16.75 3.18 0.21
C ARG A 153 18.04 2.52 0.74
N ALA A 154 18.57 1.56 0.00
CA ALA A 154 19.91 1.03 0.25
C ALA A 154 20.93 2.15 -0.01
N GLY A 155 21.74 2.49 1.00
CA GLY A 155 22.77 3.55 0.95
C GLY A 155 24.16 3.05 0.58
#